data_AF-C0QQ63-F1
#
_entry.id   AF-C0QQ63-F1
#
_cell.length_a   1.000
_cell.length_b   1.000
_cell.length_c   1.000
_cell.angle_alpha   90.00
_cell.angle_beta   90.00
_cell.angle_gamma   90.00
#
_symmetry.space_group_name_H-M   'P 1'
#
loop_
_entity.id
_entity.type
_entity.pdbx_description
1 polymer ?
#
loop_
_entity_poly.entity_id
_entity_poly.type
_entity_poly.pdbx_seq_one_letter_code
_entity_poly.pdbx_strand_id
1 'polypeptide(L)'
;MIKKILSLILLISCTVYSEETIYKTYLGSIPVGEIKISLSEKKVTAEGSTYPYISWLYSYNFKFVMDGADFYLYERENEKEKKFDRKKIYEKKPWLPLIVEYIMYGKNSNSDLYPIKVEKKGSIYVIYPLKSKRVKKIVMYIDKSRFPLKIDIDGRYHIVLERSNVNLSD
;
A
#
# COMPACT_ATOMS: atom_id res chain seq x y z
N MET A 1 -13.37 55.56 12.69
CA MET A 1 -13.84 54.36 11.96
C MET A 1 -12.72 53.33 11.84
N ILE A 2 -12.06 52.98 12.96
CA ILE A 2 -10.86 52.12 13.02
C ILE A 2 -11.18 51.06 14.08
N LYS A 3 -11.78 49.93 13.70
CA LYS A 3 -11.98 48.77 14.60
C LYS A 3 -12.39 47.47 13.90
N LYS A 4 -12.18 47.35 12.59
CA LYS A 4 -12.52 46.13 11.83
C LYS A 4 -11.38 45.60 10.94
N ILE A 5 -10.12 45.88 11.31
CA ILE A 5 -8.94 45.33 10.64
C ILE A 5 -8.14 44.47 11.65
N LEU A 6 -8.83 43.59 12.39
CA LEU A 6 -8.16 42.65 13.31
C LEU A 6 -8.82 41.26 13.36
N SER A 7 -9.53 40.89 12.30
CA SER A 7 -10.17 39.56 12.17
C SER A 7 -9.80 38.86 10.85
N LEU A 8 -8.67 39.23 10.24
CA LEU A 8 -8.18 38.65 8.97
C LEU A 8 -6.83 37.93 9.13
N ILE A 9 -6.41 37.62 10.36
CA ILE A 9 -5.16 36.91 10.65
C ILE A 9 -5.48 35.76 11.62
N LEU A 10 -6.22 34.74 11.16
CA LEU A 10 -6.09 33.36 11.68
C LEU A 10 -6.88 32.32 10.85
N LEU A 11 -6.98 32.47 9.53
CA LEU A 11 -7.24 31.31 8.67
C LEU A 11 -5.88 30.69 8.32
N ILE A 12 -5.17 30.24 9.36
CA ILE A 12 -4.05 29.32 9.19
C ILE A 12 -4.67 28.08 8.57
N SER A 13 -4.37 27.92 7.29
CA SER A 13 -4.83 26.85 6.45
C SER A 13 -4.39 25.54 7.09
N CYS A 14 -5.32 24.81 7.72
CA CYS A 14 -5.16 23.39 8.00
C CYS A 14 -5.09 22.66 6.64
N THR A 15 -3.94 22.77 5.98
CA THR A 15 -3.61 21.89 4.87
C THR A 15 -3.37 20.53 5.51
N VAL A 16 -4.41 19.68 5.47
CA VAL A 16 -4.24 18.28 5.83
C VAL A 16 -3.30 17.70 4.78
N TYR A 17 -2.03 17.58 5.15
CA TYR A 17 -1.01 17.04 4.26
C TYR A 17 -1.36 15.59 3.94
N SER A 18 -1.66 15.34 2.67
CA SER A 18 -1.96 14.01 2.15
C SER A 18 -0.94 13.70 1.07
N GLU A 19 -0.06 12.73 1.32
CA GLU A 19 0.84 12.19 0.31
C GLU A 19 0.11 11.09 -0.47
N GLU A 20 0.37 11.00 -1.78
CA GLU A 20 -0.14 9.90 -2.58
C GLU A 20 0.86 9.38 -3.60
N THR A 21 0.72 8.12 -3.95
CA THR A 21 1.48 7.50 -5.02
C THR A 21 0.63 6.46 -5.76
N ILE A 22 1.01 6.17 -7.00
CA ILE A 22 0.38 5.16 -7.84
C ILE A 22 1.45 4.15 -8.24
N TYR A 23 1.10 2.87 -8.15
CA TYR A 23 1.90 1.77 -8.65
C TYR A 23 1.19 1.11 -9.82
N LYS A 24 1.91 0.88 -10.91
CA LYS A 24 1.52 -0.11 -11.92
C LYS A 24 1.73 -1.50 -11.36
N THR A 25 0.75 -2.36 -11.53
CA THR A 25 0.77 -3.74 -11.05
C THR A 25 0.98 -4.68 -12.22
N TYR A 26 1.94 -5.60 -12.07
CA TYR A 26 2.24 -6.64 -13.05
C TYR A 26 2.05 -8.02 -12.43
N LEU A 27 1.51 -8.94 -13.23
CA LEU A 27 1.50 -10.36 -12.95
C LEU A 27 2.52 -11.02 -13.89
N GLY A 28 3.68 -11.40 -13.35
CA GLY A 28 4.84 -11.67 -14.21
C GLY A 28 5.25 -10.40 -14.95
N SER A 29 5.23 -10.43 -16.29
CA SER A 29 5.56 -9.29 -17.15
C SER A 29 4.34 -8.57 -17.73
N ILE A 30 3.13 -8.99 -17.37
CA ILE A 30 1.89 -8.46 -17.94
C ILE A 30 1.34 -7.38 -17.03
N PRO A 31 1.13 -6.13 -17.50
CA PRO A 31 0.48 -5.10 -16.72
C PRO A 31 -1.00 -5.46 -16.53
N VAL A 32 -1.45 -5.51 -15.28
CA VAL A 32 -2.81 -5.97 -14.93
C VAL A 32 -3.66 -4.91 -14.24
N GLY A 33 -3.07 -3.83 -13.74
CA GLY A 33 -3.84 -2.80 -13.08
C GLY A 33 -2.98 -1.79 -12.35
N GLU A 34 -3.61 -1.04 -11.46
CA GLU A 34 -2.96 -0.01 -10.66
C GLU A 34 -3.35 -0.10 -9.19
N ILE A 35 -2.45 0.34 -8.32
CA ILE A 35 -2.70 0.52 -6.90
C ILE A 35 -2.35 1.95 -6.53
N LYS A 36 -3.33 2.72 -6.07
CA LYS A 36 -3.16 4.03 -5.46
C LYS A 36 -3.01 3.86 -3.95
N ILE A 37 -1.94 4.42 -3.39
CA ILE A 37 -1.74 4.50 -1.93
C ILE A 37 -1.78 5.97 -1.53
N SER A 38 -2.68 6.30 -0.61
CA SER A 38 -2.84 7.64 -0.03
C SER A 38 -2.58 7.59 1.46
N LEU A 39 -1.74 8.52 1.95
CA LEU A 39 -1.33 8.66 3.34
C LEU A 39 -1.77 10.04 3.86
N SER A 40 -2.54 10.04 4.94
CA SER A 40 -2.75 11.23 5.79
C SER A 40 -2.17 10.97 7.18
N GLU A 41 -2.21 11.96 8.09
CA GLU A 41 -1.52 11.95 9.39
C GLU A 41 -1.62 10.63 10.18
N LYS A 42 -2.77 9.95 10.14
CA LYS A 42 -3.01 8.70 10.89
C LYS A 42 -3.63 7.58 10.07
N LYS A 43 -3.85 7.80 8.78
CA LYS A 43 -4.62 6.89 7.94
C LYS A 43 -3.90 6.62 6.63
N VAL A 44 -3.82 5.35 6.27
CA VAL A 44 -3.40 4.92 4.94
C VAL A 44 -4.56 4.22 4.26
N THR A 45 -4.81 4.60 3.02
CA THR A 45 -5.76 3.90 2.14
C THR A 45 -4.99 3.37 0.93
N ALA A 46 -5.17 2.09 0.62
CA ALA A 46 -4.66 1.49 -0.61
C ALA A 46 -5.83 0.98 -1.44
N GLU A 47 -6.01 1.53 -2.63
CA GLU A 47 -7.08 1.17 -3.56
C GLU A 47 -6.45 0.60 -4.82
N GLY A 48 -6.91 -0.55 -5.28
CA GLY A 48 -6.41 -1.13 -6.51
C GLY A 48 -7.50 -1.67 -7.39
N SER A 49 -7.26 -1.62 -8.70
CA SER A 49 -8.20 -2.02 -9.73
C SER A 49 -7.48 -2.66 -10.90
N THR A 50 -8.11 -3.67 -11.51
CA THR A 50 -7.68 -4.22 -12.79
C THR A 50 -7.96 -3.25 -13.93
N TYR A 51 -7.12 -3.25 -14.96
CA TYR A 51 -7.34 -2.38 -16.10
C TYR A 51 -8.63 -2.72 -16.87
N PRO A 52 -9.39 -1.72 -17.37
CA PRO A 52 -10.64 -1.96 -18.08
C PRO A 52 -10.53 -2.93 -19.26
N TYR A 53 -9.40 -2.89 -20.00
CA TYR A 53 -9.20 -3.74 -21.18
C TYR A 53 -8.96 -5.22 -20.85
N ILE A 54 -8.66 -5.58 -19.60
CA ILE A 54 -8.60 -6.99 -19.14
C ILE A 54 -9.78 -7.41 -18.26
N SER A 55 -10.63 -6.47 -17.85
CA SER A 55 -11.74 -6.73 -16.92
C SER A 55 -12.77 -7.73 -17.45
N TRP A 56 -12.83 -7.94 -18.77
CA TRP A 56 -13.68 -8.97 -19.39
C TRP A 56 -13.22 -10.41 -19.05
N LEU A 57 -11.92 -10.61 -18.81
CA LEU A 57 -11.35 -11.89 -18.43
C LEU A 57 -11.31 -12.04 -16.90
N TYR A 58 -10.87 -10.99 -16.21
CA TYR A 58 -10.76 -10.96 -14.76
C TYR A 58 -10.90 -9.54 -14.23
N SER A 59 -11.93 -9.31 -13.40
CA SER A 59 -12.18 -8.03 -12.76
C SER A 59 -11.91 -8.13 -11.27
N TYR A 60 -10.97 -7.32 -10.77
CA TYR A 60 -10.63 -7.29 -9.36
C TYR A 60 -10.40 -5.85 -8.89
N ASN A 61 -11.14 -5.47 -7.85
CA ASN A 61 -11.01 -4.20 -7.17
C ASN A 61 -10.84 -4.44 -5.68
N PHE A 62 -10.02 -3.63 -5.01
CA PHE A 62 -9.93 -3.67 -3.56
C PHE A 62 -9.75 -2.29 -2.95
N LYS A 63 -10.15 -2.17 -1.69
CA LYS A 63 -9.91 -1.01 -0.83
C LYS A 63 -9.47 -1.49 0.54
N PHE A 64 -8.21 -1.20 0.86
CA PHE A 64 -7.61 -1.41 2.16
C PHE A 64 -7.56 -0.09 2.92
N VAL A 65 -7.93 -0.11 4.20
CA VAL A 65 -7.83 1.05 5.09
C VAL A 65 -7.14 0.63 6.37
N MET A 66 -6.10 1.38 6.75
CA MET A 66 -5.43 1.32 8.04
C MET A 66 -5.62 2.66 8.74
N ASP A 67 -6.27 2.64 9.91
CA ASP A 67 -6.50 3.82 10.75
C ASP A 67 -6.07 3.46 12.18
N GLY A 68 -4.88 3.90 12.57
CA GLY A 68 -4.24 3.45 13.80
C GLY A 68 -4.08 1.92 13.87
N ALA A 69 -4.74 1.28 14.84
CA ALA A 69 -4.68 -0.17 15.05
C ALA A 69 -5.77 -0.96 14.32
N ASP A 70 -6.68 -0.27 13.62
CA ASP A 70 -7.80 -0.89 12.91
C ASP A 70 -7.48 -1.06 11.42
N PHE A 71 -7.88 -2.23 10.89
CA PHE A 71 -7.60 -2.64 9.51
C PHE A 71 -8.83 -3.25 8.87
N TYR A 72 -9.18 -2.79 7.68
CA TYR A 72 -10.26 -3.36 6.89
C TYR A 72 -9.85 -3.51 5.44
N LEU A 73 -10.27 -4.62 4.83
CA LEU A 73 -10.07 -4.87 3.41
C LEU A 73 -11.40 -5.27 2.79
N TYR A 74 -11.80 -4.50 1.78
CA TYR A 74 -12.95 -4.77 0.93
C TYR A 74 -12.41 -5.19 -0.44
N GLU A 75 -12.94 -6.29 -0.98
CA GLU A 75 -12.59 -6.79 -2.30
C GLU A 75 -13.86 -7.04 -3.11
N ARG A 76 -13.80 -6.76 -4.41
CA ARG A 76 -14.80 -7.18 -5.39
C ARG A 76 -14.08 -7.93 -6.50
N GLU A 77 -14.33 -9.22 -6.61
CA GLU A 77 -13.69 -10.12 -7.58
C GLU A 77 -14.79 -10.76 -8.43
N ASN A 78 -14.82 -10.45 -9.74
CA ASN A 78 -15.87 -10.89 -10.67
C ASN A 78 -17.28 -10.72 -10.06
N GLU A 79 -17.58 -9.49 -9.64
CA GLU A 79 -18.85 -9.08 -9.00
C GLU A 79 -19.11 -9.65 -7.59
N LYS A 80 -18.27 -10.55 -7.09
CA LYS A 80 -18.41 -11.10 -5.73
C LYS A 80 -17.67 -10.24 -4.73
N GLU A 81 -18.41 -9.72 -3.76
CA GLU A 81 -17.85 -8.90 -2.69
C GLU A 81 -17.36 -9.74 -1.51
N LYS A 82 -16.23 -9.35 -0.93
CA LYS A 82 -15.63 -9.98 0.24
C LYS A 82 -15.11 -8.90 1.18
N LYS A 83 -15.41 -9.07 2.47
CA LYS A 83 -14.81 -8.27 3.54
C LYS A 83 -13.90 -9.15 4.38
N PHE A 84 -12.69 -8.68 4.63
CA PHE A 84 -11.72 -9.38 5.47
C PHE A 84 -11.42 -8.59 6.72
N ASP A 85 -11.41 -9.31 7.85
CA ASP A 85 -10.86 -8.84 9.12
C ASP A 85 -9.33 -8.93 9.13
N ARG A 86 -8.72 -8.35 10.16
CA ARG A 86 -7.27 -8.32 10.38
C ARG A 86 -6.62 -9.70 10.24
N LYS A 87 -7.19 -10.74 10.86
CA LYS A 87 -6.62 -12.09 10.84
C LYS A 87 -6.58 -12.64 9.42
N LYS A 88 -7.70 -12.57 8.69
CA LYS A 88 -7.77 -13.04 7.31
C LYS A 88 -6.88 -12.23 6.38
N ILE A 89 -6.69 -10.93 6.63
CA ILE A 89 -5.76 -10.08 5.87
C ILE A 89 -4.33 -10.60 6.02
N TYR A 90 -3.83 -10.79 7.26
CA TYR A 90 -2.49 -11.32 7.47
C TYR A 90 -2.29 -12.75 6.96
N GLU A 91 -3.32 -13.60 7.03
CA GLU A 91 -3.23 -14.96 6.50
C GLU A 91 -3.16 -14.98 4.96
N LYS A 92 -4.01 -14.19 4.30
CA LYS A 92 -4.22 -14.29 2.84
C LYS A 92 -3.42 -13.28 2.03
N LYS A 93 -3.22 -12.08 2.57
CA LYS A 93 -2.64 -10.92 1.90
C LYS A 93 -1.77 -10.11 2.88
N PRO A 94 -0.79 -10.73 3.56
CA PRO A 94 0.08 -10.02 4.50
C PRO A 94 0.89 -8.91 3.83
N TRP A 95 1.08 -8.97 2.51
CA TRP A 95 1.78 -7.93 1.77
C TRP A 95 1.13 -6.55 1.90
N LEU A 96 -0.20 -6.46 1.99
CA LEU A 96 -0.90 -5.18 2.13
C LEU A 96 -0.55 -4.46 3.45
N PRO A 97 -0.84 -5.03 4.64
CA PRO A 97 -0.51 -4.36 5.89
C PRO A 97 1.00 -4.15 6.05
N LEU A 98 1.84 -5.05 5.56
CA LEU A 98 3.29 -4.91 5.69
C LEU A 98 3.86 -3.76 4.83
N ILE A 99 3.43 -3.61 3.58
CA ILE A 99 3.83 -2.45 2.77
C ILE A 99 3.32 -1.15 3.39
N VAL A 100 2.05 -1.14 3.81
CA VAL A 100 1.43 0.06 4.37
C VAL A 100 2.07 0.48 5.69
N GLU A 101 2.39 -0.48 6.57
CA GLU A 101 3.10 -0.23 7.83
C GLU A 101 4.49 0.36 7.56
N TYR A 102 5.21 -0.16 6.56
CA TYR A 102 6.49 0.41 6.14
C TYR A 102 6.34 1.85 5.63
N ILE A 103 5.36 2.13 4.75
CA ILE A 103 5.12 3.48 4.22
C ILE A 103 4.81 4.47 5.36
N MET A 104 4.02 4.04 6.34
CA MET A 104 3.61 4.90 7.45
C MET A 104 4.75 5.14 8.45
N TYR A 105 5.47 4.10 8.85
CA TYR A 105 6.41 4.14 9.98
C TYR A 105 7.89 3.96 9.62
N GLY A 106 8.20 3.69 8.35
CA GLY A 106 9.56 3.41 7.85
C GLY A 106 10.11 2.05 8.28
N LYS A 107 9.31 1.22 8.95
CA LYS A 107 9.69 -0.12 9.45
C LYS A 107 8.45 -0.97 9.69
N ASN A 108 8.64 -2.29 9.74
CA ASN A 108 7.62 -3.22 10.16
C ASN A 108 7.83 -3.65 11.61
N SER A 109 6.74 -3.76 12.38
CA SER A 109 6.75 -4.31 13.71
C SER A 109 6.67 -5.84 13.66
N ASN A 110 7.45 -6.50 14.51
CA ASN A 110 7.31 -7.94 14.69
C ASN A 110 6.23 -8.21 15.74
N SER A 111 5.27 -9.06 15.41
CA SER A 111 4.16 -9.44 16.29
C SER A 111 4.17 -10.96 16.49
N ASP A 112 3.95 -11.44 17.71
CA ASP A 112 3.85 -12.88 17.99
C ASP A 112 2.70 -13.56 17.22
N LEU A 113 1.63 -12.80 16.95
CA LEU A 113 0.49 -13.27 16.18
C LEU A 113 0.84 -13.40 14.69
N TYR A 114 1.57 -12.43 14.15
CA TYR A 114 1.96 -12.35 12.74
C TYR A 114 3.47 -12.14 12.61
N PRO A 115 4.28 -13.16 12.96
CA PRO A 115 5.71 -12.99 13.04
C PRO A 115 6.31 -12.79 11.65
N ILE A 116 7.26 -11.87 11.59
CA ILE A 116 8.01 -11.55 10.38
C ILE A 116 9.51 -11.65 10.64
N LYS A 117 10.25 -11.97 9.59
CA LYS A 117 11.70 -11.72 9.54
C LYS A 117 11.96 -10.58 8.58
N VAL A 118 12.81 -9.64 8.96
CA VAL A 118 13.21 -8.51 8.13
C VAL A 118 14.71 -8.57 7.89
N GLU A 119 15.12 -8.36 6.64
CA GLU A 119 16.53 -8.19 6.25
C GLU A 119 16.68 -6.89 5.47
N LYS A 120 17.64 -6.04 5.85
CA LYS A 120 17.94 -4.80 5.13
C LYS A 120 19.36 -4.87 4.57
N LYS A 121 19.50 -4.62 3.27
CA LYS A 121 20.78 -4.60 2.54
C LYS A 121 20.81 -3.35 1.65
N GLY A 122 21.43 -2.27 2.13
CA GLY A 122 21.45 -0.99 1.42
C GLY A 122 20.03 -0.45 1.16
N SER A 123 19.71 -0.23 -0.10
CA SER A 123 18.39 0.21 -0.60
C SER A 123 17.36 -0.90 -0.74
N ILE A 124 17.67 -2.14 -0.33
CA ILE A 124 16.77 -3.28 -0.42
C ILE A 124 16.28 -3.66 0.98
N TYR A 125 14.96 -3.78 1.14
CA TYR A 125 14.30 -4.22 2.37
C TYR A 125 13.44 -5.44 2.08
N VAL A 126 13.75 -6.54 2.74
CA VAL A 126 13.15 -7.84 2.49
C VAL A 126 12.36 -8.27 3.72
N ILE A 127 11.10 -8.66 3.52
CA ILE A 127 10.20 -9.13 4.57
C ILE A 127 9.78 -10.57 4.27
N TYR A 128 9.87 -11.44 5.26
CA TYR A 128 9.39 -12.82 5.22
C TYR A 128 8.24 -13.00 6.22
N PRO A 129 6.98 -13.09 5.77
CA PRO A 129 5.83 -13.37 6.63
C PRO A 129 5.82 -14.86 7.04
N LEU A 130 6.24 -15.18 8.27
CA LEU A 130 6.58 -16.56 8.65
C LEU A 130 5.36 -17.49 8.77
N LYS A 131 4.15 -16.95 8.97
CA LYS A 131 2.90 -17.72 9.07
C LYS A 131 2.07 -17.71 7.78
N SER A 132 2.47 -16.99 6.73
CA SER A 132 1.66 -16.92 5.51
C SER A 132 1.90 -18.13 4.62
N LYS A 133 0.81 -18.75 4.15
CA LYS A 133 0.85 -19.81 3.13
C LYS A 133 0.81 -19.25 1.70
N ARG A 134 0.52 -17.95 1.54
CA ARG A 134 0.24 -17.34 0.22
C ARG A 134 1.32 -16.37 -0.23
N VAL A 135 2.05 -15.78 0.69
CA VAL A 135 3.16 -14.85 0.42
C VAL A 135 4.38 -15.37 1.15
N LYS A 136 5.45 -15.65 0.41
CA LYS A 136 6.70 -16.18 0.93
C LYS A 136 7.68 -15.06 1.26
N LYS A 137 7.72 -14.03 0.41
CA LYS A 137 8.71 -12.95 0.47
C LYS A 137 8.15 -11.68 -0.16
N ILE A 138 8.47 -10.54 0.45
CA ILE A 138 8.21 -9.22 -0.10
C ILE A 138 9.56 -8.50 -0.17
N VAL A 139 9.90 -7.94 -1.33
CA VAL A 139 11.13 -7.18 -1.54
C VAL A 139 10.75 -5.77 -1.93
N MET A 140 11.19 -4.80 -1.14
CA MET A 140 11.00 -3.38 -1.41
C MET A 140 12.33 -2.74 -1.80
N TYR A 141 12.32 -2.06 -2.94
CA TYR A 141 13.43 -1.23 -3.41
C TYR A 141 13.16 0.20 -2.99
N ILE A 142 13.98 0.72 -2.09
CA ILE A 142 13.75 1.97 -1.36
C ILE A 142 14.70 3.04 -1.89
N ASP A 143 14.16 4.24 -2.11
CA ASP A 143 14.92 5.46 -2.36
C ASP A 143 14.77 6.43 -1.18
N LYS A 144 14.92 7.73 -1.42
CA LYS A 144 14.70 8.75 -0.38
C LYS A 144 13.22 8.94 -0.03
N SER A 145 12.29 8.41 -0.83
CA SER A 145 10.86 8.45 -0.55
C SER A 145 10.46 7.36 0.44
N ARG A 146 9.40 7.62 1.19
CA ARG A 146 8.74 6.60 2.01
C ARG A 146 7.98 5.57 1.18
N PHE A 147 7.63 5.90 -0.06
CA PHE A 147 7.01 4.99 -1.02
C PHE A 147 8.11 4.25 -1.79
N PRO A 148 8.24 2.92 -1.68
CA PRO A 148 9.22 2.17 -2.45
C PRO A 148 9.15 2.47 -3.96
N LEU A 149 10.30 2.43 -4.63
CA LEU A 149 10.37 2.50 -6.11
C LEU A 149 9.67 1.31 -6.75
N LYS A 150 9.93 0.13 -6.18
CA LYS A 150 9.45 -1.15 -6.67
C LYS A 150 9.18 -2.08 -5.50
N ILE A 151 8.16 -2.92 -5.64
CA ILE A 151 7.79 -3.95 -4.67
C ILE A 151 7.56 -5.27 -5.40
N ASP A 152 8.40 -6.26 -5.11
CA ASP A 152 8.22 -7.63 -5.60
C ASP A 152 7.57 -8.49 -4.50
N ILE A 153 6.46 -9.13 -4.82
CA ILE A 153 5.70 -9.99 -3.92
C ILE A 153 5.77 -11.41 -4.48
N ASP A 154 6.56 -12.25 -3.83
CA ASP A 154 6.67 -13.67 -4.14
C ASP A 154 5.71 -14.48 -3.26
N GLY A 155 4.88 -15.29 -3.90
CA GLY A 155 3.77 -15.99 -3.27
C GLY A 155 3.21 -17.10 -4.14
N ARG A 156 1.89 -17.31 -4.09
CA ARG A 156 1.20 -18.18 -5.07
C ARG A 156 1.34 -17.66 -6.49
N TYR A 157 1.38 -16.34 -6.63
CA TYR A 157 1.62 -15.62 -7.88
C TYR A 157 2.73 -14.61 -7.63
N HIS A 158 3.55 -14.37 -8.65
CA HIS A 158 4.55 -13.32 -8.62
C HIS A 158 3.92 -12.00 -9.06
N ILE A 159 3.80 -11.05 -8.13
CA ILE A 159 3.22 -9.74 -8.37
C ILE A 159 4.31 -8.69 -8.21
N VAL A 160 4.39 -7.77 -9.16
CA VAL A 160 5.34 -6.65 -9.13
C VAL A 160 4.56 -5.35 -9.10
N LEU A 161 4.93 -4.44 -8.21
CA LEU A 161 4.40 -3.07 -8.15
C LEU A 161 5.53 -2.11 -8.52
N GLU A 162 5.34 -1.29 -9.55
CA GLU A 162 6.32 -0.27 -9.96
C GLU A 162 5.70 1.12 -9.84
N ARG A 163 6.38 2.02 -9.12
CA ARG A 163 5.89 3.37 -8.85
C ARG A 163 5.82 4.17 -10.16
N SER A 164 4.64 4.64 -10.55
CA SER A 164 4.35 5.23 -11.86
C SER A 164 5.13 6.51 -12.21
N ASN A 165 5.73 7.18 -11.21
CA ASN A 165 6.46 8.45 -11.38
C ASN A 165 7.99 8.28 -11.37
N VAL A 166 8.50 7.09 -11.67
CA VAL A 166 9.94 6.85 -11.83
C VAL A 166 10.23 6.73 -13.32
N ASN A 167 10.72 7.82 -13.94
CA ASN A 167 11.44 7.68 -15.20
C ASN A 167 12.71 6.89 -14.91
N LEU A 168 12.70 5.59 -15.19
CA LEU A 168 13.91 4.76 -15.27
C LEU A 168 14.55 5.04 -16.64
N SER A 169 14.98 6.28 -16.85
CA SER A 169 15.87 6.65 -17.94
C SER A 169 17.21 6.98 -17.29
N ASP A 170 18.04 5.93 -17.15
CA ASP A 170 19.49 6.08 -17.17
C ASP A 170 19.93 6.20 -18.64
#